data_AF-A0A549T3V8-F1
#
_entry.id   AF-A0A549T3V8-F1
#
_cell.length_a   1.000
_cell.length_b   1.000
_cell.length_c   1.000
_cell.angle_alpha   90.00
_cell.angle_beta   90.00
_cell.angle_gamma   90.00
#
_symmetry.space_group_name_H-M   'P 1'
#
loop_
_entity.id
_entity.type
_entity.pdbx_description
1 polymer ?
#
loop_
_entity_poly.entity_id
_entity_poly.type
_entity_poly.pdbx_seq_one_letter_code
_entity_poly.pdbx_strand_id
1 'polypeptide(L)'
;MSMPEELTPEEARADHWHMLRFLAGNALFGFALGLSIAGAMIAFDLGGLGSRIVRSQHPWLVCFILATPLAFTFSGAVTASAVMLMPYKRKKDRG
;
A
#
# COMPACT_ATOMS: atom_id res chain seq x y z
N MET A 1 -42.35 10.92 4.28
CA MET A 1 -41.59 10.94 3.01
C MET A 1 -40.39 11.85 3.23
N SER A 2 -39.26 11.30 3.70
CA SER A 2 -38.03 12.07 3.93
C SER A 2 -37.22 12.13 2.64
N MET A 3 -37.02 13.33 2.12
CA MET A 3 -36.16 13.59 0.97
C MET A 3 -34.75 13.05 1.26
N PRO A 4 -34.06 12.39 0.32
CA PRO A 4 -32.66 12.09 0.50
C PRO A 4 -31.92 13.42 0.66
N GLU A 5 -31.16 13.61 1.75
CA GLU A 5 -30.10 14.63 1.78
C GLU A 5 -29.20 14.34 0.58
N GLU A 6 -29.37 15.11 -0.49
CA GLU A 6 -28.42 15.15 -1.59
C GLU A 6 -27.13 15.71 -1.00
N LEU A 7 -26.09 14.88 -0.91
CA LEU A 7 -24.76 15.36 -0.59
C LEU A 7 -24.41 16.46 -1.57
N THR A 8 -24.01 17.61 -1.04
CA THR A 8 -23.55 18.69 -1.91
C THR A 8 -22.28 18.20 -2.63
N PRO A 9 -22.05 18.57 -3.92
CA PRO A 9 -20.89 18.10 -4.67
C PRO A 9 -19.54 18.34 -3.98
N GLU A 10 -19.46 19.35 -3.11
CA GLU A 10 -18.26 19.68 -2.34
C GLU A 10 -18.02 18.70 -1.17
N GLU A 11 -19.07 18.25 -0.48
CA GLU A 11 -18.93 17.26 0.61
C GLU A 11 -18.46 15.90 0.10
N ALA A 12 -18.93 15.49 -1.09
CA ALA A 12 -18.47 14.27 -1.74
C ALA A 12 -16.99 14.35 -2.18
N ARG A 13 -16.52 15.52 -2.63
CA ARG A 13 -15.10 15.73 -2.99
C ARG A 13 -14.19 15.71 -1.77
N ALA A 14 -14.61 16.35 -0.68
CA ALA A 14 -13.87 16.34 0.57
C ALA A 14 -13.72 14.90 1.09
N ASP A 15 -14.80 14.14 1.16
CA ASP A 15 -14.79 12.72 1.56
C ASP A 15 -13.85 11.88 0.67
N HIS A 16 -13.91 12.08 -0.65
CA HIS A 16 -13.01 11.40 -1.58
C HIS A 16 -11.53 11.73 -1.32
N TRP A 17 -11.21 12.99 -1.00
CA TRP A 17 -9.85 13.38 -0.65
C TRP A 17 -9.37 12.72 0.65
N HIS A 18 -10.24 12.59 1.65
CA HIS A 18 -9.94 11.87 2.88
C HIS A 18 -9.65 10.38 2.60
N MET A 19 -10.43 9.74 1.73
CA MET A 19 -10.16 8.37 1.27
C MET A 19 -8.82 8.25 0.55
N LEU A 20 -8.53 9.12 -0.41
CA LEU A 20 -7.26 9.09 -1.17
C LEU A 20 -6.04 9.26 -0.25
N ARG A 21 -6.12 10.16 0.73
CA ARG A 21 -5.04 10.36 1.69
C ARG A 21 -4.84 9.16 2.61
N PHE A 22 -5.94 8.53 3.06
CA PHE A 22 -5.88 7.28 3.83
C PHE A 22 -5.24 6.15 3.01
N LEU A 23 -5.62 6.03 1.74
CA LEU A 23 -5.09 5.04 0.83
C LEU A 23 -3.61 5.25 0.53
N ALA A 24 -3.20 6.49 0.27
CA ALA A 24 -1.81 6.87 0.06
C ALA A 24 -0.94 6.55 1.28
N GLY A 25 -1.43 6.78 2.50
CA GLY A 25 -0.72 6.41 3.73
C GLY A 25 -0.51 4.90 3.85
N ASN A 26 -1.55 4.10 3.57
CA ASN A 26 -1.47 2.64 3.59
C ASN A 26 -0.57 2.09 2.49
N ALA A 27 -0.64 2.64 1.29
CA ALA A 27 0.24 2.29 0.18
C ALA A 27 1.71 2.57 0.54
N LEU A 28 2.01 3.75 1.10
CA LEU A 28 3.36 4.10 1.53
C LEU A 28 3.87 3.16 2.63
N PHE A 29 3.02 2.81 3.59
CA PHE A 29 3.37 1.86 4.65
C PHE A 29 3.70 0.47 4.08
N GLY A 30 2.84 -0.07 3.20
CA GLY A 30 3.10 -1.36 2.55
C GLY A 30 4.34 -1.32 1.65
N PHE A 31 4.58 -0.22 0.94
CA PHE A 31 5.79 -0.02 0.15
C PHE A 31 7.05 -0.07 1.02
N ALA A 32 7.06 0.69 2.12
CA ALA A 32 8.17 0.69 3.08
C ALA A 32 8.40 -0.69 3.71
N LEU A 33 7.32 -1.43 4.01
CA LEU A 33 7.41 -2.80 4.51
C LEU A 33 8.07 -3.74 3.49
N GLY A 34 7.66 -3.69 2.22
CA GLY A 34 8.28 -4.52 1.18
C GLY A 34 9.76 -4.16 0.93
N LEU A 35 10.13 -2.87 0.98
CA LEU A 35 11.53 -2.46 0.94
C LEU A 35 12.33 -2.98 2.14
N SER A 36 11.74 -2.95 3.34
CA SER A 36 12.37 -3.46 4.56
C SER A 36 12.63 -4.96 4.47
N ILE A 37 11.69 -5.71 3.92
CA ILE A 37 11.83 -7.15 3.68
C ILE A 37 12.93 -7.42 2.63
N ALA A 38 12.92 -6.70 1.51
CA ALA A 38 13.98 -6.85 0.50
C ALA A 38 15.36 -6.52 1.08
N GLY A 39 15.47 -5.45 1.88
CA GLY A 39 16.69 -5.10 2.61
C GLY A 39 17.14 -6.18 3.58
N ALA A 40 16.21 -6.77 4.34
CA ALA A 40 16.50 -7.87 5.24
C ALA A 40 17.00 -9.12 4.50
N MET A 41 16.40 -9.46 3.35
CA MET A 41 16.86 -10.58 2.52
C MET A 41 18.33 -10.42 2.08
N ILE A 42 18.71 -9.21 1.69
CA ILE A 42 20.08 -8.88 1.28
C ILE A 42 21.02 -8.87 2.49
N ALA A 43 20.62 -8.21 3.58
CA ALA A 43 21.45 -8.02 4.77
C ALA A 43 21.76 -9.33 5.50
N PHE A 44 20.80 -10.25 5.57
CA PHE A 44 20.99 -11.58 6.15
C PHE A 44 21.53 -12.62 5.15
N ASP A 45 21.88 -12.18 3.93
CA ASP A 45 22.40 -13.02 2.86
C ASP A 45 21.55 -14.28 2.58
N LEU A 46 20.21 -14.11 2.54
CA LEU A 46 19.28 -15.23 2.36
C LEU A 46 19.59 -15.99 1.07
N GLY A 47 19.95 -17.26 1.18
CA GLY A 47 20.33 -18.09 0.03
C GLY A 47 21.56 -17.58 -0.73
N GLY A 48 22.40 -16.75 -0.10
CA GLY A 48 23.56 -16.11 -0.74
C GLY A 48 23.21 -14.91 -1.62
N LEU A 49 22.02 -14.32 -1.47
CA LEU A 49 21.55 -13.18 -2.28
C LEU A 49 22.48 -11.97 -2.20
N GLY A 50 22.83 -11.52 -1.00
CA GLY A 50 23.70 -10.36 -0.79
C GLY A 50 25.09 -10.59 -1.39
N SER A 51 25.67 -11.76 -1.14
CA SER A 51 26.95 -12.18 -1.71
C SER A 51 26.94 -12.20 -3.24
N ARG A 52 25.85 -12.65 -3.87
CA ARG A 52 25.68 -12.65 -5.34
C ARG A 52 25.47 -11.25 -5.90
N ILE A 53 24.70 -10.41 -5.22
CA ILE A 53 24.43 -9.02 -5.62
C ILE A 53 25.74 -8.23 -5.65
N VAL A 54 26.56 -8.32 -4.61
CA VAL A 54 27.86 -7.61 -4.52
C VAL A 54 28.82 -8.03 -5.64
N ARG A 55 28.78 -9.29 -6.09
CA ARG A 55 29.62 -9.78 -7.19
C ARG A 55 29.04 -9.52 -8.58
N SER A 56 27.81 -9.02 -8.68
CA SER A 56 27.16 -8.77 -9.97
C SER A 56 27.74 -7.53 -10.65
N GLN A 57 27.68 -7.48 -11.99
CA GLN A 57 28.14 -6.30 -12.75
C GLN A 57 27.27 -5.06 -12.50
N HIS A 58 26.01 -5.26 -12.11
CA HIS A 58 25.06 -4.17 -11.87
C HIS A 58 24.27 -4.38 -10.56
N PRO A 59 24.91 -4.23 -9.38
CA PRO A 59 24.28 -4.51 -8.08
C PRO A 59 23.01 -3.70 -7.85
N TRP A 60 23.02 -2.42 -8.24
CA TRP A 60 21.88 -1.52 -8.11
C TRP A 60 20.67 -1.97 -8.94
N LEU A 61 20.89 -2.47 -10.16
CA LEU A 61 19.80 -3.00 -11.00
C LEU A 61 19.19 -4.25 -10.37
N VAL A 62 20.01 -5.16 -9.83
CA VAL A 62 19.51 -6.37 -9.16
C VAL A 62 18.72 -6.00 -7.91
N CYS A 63 19.21 -5.07 -7.09
CA CYS A 63 18.47 -4.54 -5.94
C CYS A 63 17.12 -3.94 -6.37
N PHE A 64 17.10 -3.14 -7.44
CA PHE A 64 15.86 -2.53 -7.93
C PHE A 64 14.85 -3.58 -8.43
N ILE A 65 15.31 -4.56 -9.20
CA ILE A 65 14.47 -5.65 -9.73
C ILE A 65 13.90 -6.51 -8.59
N LEU A 66 14.66 -6.73 -7.51
CA LEU A 66 14.19 -7.46 -6.34
C LEU A 66 13.20 -6.62 -5.50
N ALA A 67 13.60 -5.40 -5.15
CA ALA A 67 12.88 -4.57 -4.20
C ALA A 67 11.54 -4.05 -4.76
N THR A 68 11.49 -3.73 -6.05
CA THR A 68 10.30 -3.19 -6.73
C THR A 68 9.07 -4.09 -6.58
N PRO A 69 9.07 -5.35 -7.07
CA PRO A 69 7.90 -6.21 -6.96
C PRO A 69 7.51 -6.49 -5.51
N LEU A 70 8.47 -6.64 -4.60
CA LEU A 70 8.19 -6.79 -3.16
C LEU A 70 7.47 -5.55 -2.60
N ALA A 71 8.02 -4.36 -2.81
CA ALA A 71 7.45 -3.11 -2.33
C ALA A 71 6.04 -2.87 -2.88
N PHE A 72 5.82 -3.07 -4.19
CA PHE A 72 4.50 -2.91 -4.79
C PHE A 72 3.51 -3.99 -4.35
N THR A 73 3.94 -5.23 -4.13
CA THR A 73 3.09 -6.31 -3.61
C THR A 73 2.58 -5.98 -2.21
N PHE A 74 3.47 -5.59 -1.30
CA PHE A 74 3.07 -5.21 0.06
C PHE A 74 2.26 -3.91 0.09
N SER A 75 2.60 -2.91 -0.73
CA SER A 75 1.78 -1.71 -0.93
C SER A 75 0.35 -2.07 -1.33
N GLY A 76 0.19 -2.94 -2.32
CA GLY A 76 -1.11 -3.42 -2.79
C GLY A 76 -1.87 -4.20 -1.72
N ALA A 77 -1.20 -5.14 -1.04
CA ALA A 77 -1.81 -5.94 0.02
C ALA A 77 -2.34 -5.08 1.17
N VAL A 78 -1.50 -4.18 1.71
CA VAL A 78 -1.91 -3.27 2.80
C VAL A 78 -3.04 -2.35 2.35
N THR A 79 -2.94 -1.78 1.14
CA THR A 79 -3.98 -0.92 0.58
C THR A 79 -5.30 -1.67 0.43
N ALA A 80 -5.28 -2.89 -0.11
CA ALA A 80 -6.47 -3.71 -0.25
C ALA A 80 -7.09 -4.05 1.12
N SER A 81 -6.26 -4.41 2.11
CA SER A 81 -6.74 -4.62 3.49
C SER A 81 -7.38 -3.36 4.07
N ALA A 82 -6.79 -2.19 3.84
CA ALA A 82 -7.32 -0.92 4.30
C ALA A 82 -8.69 -0.61 3.68
N VAL A 83 -8.87 -0.88 2.38
CA VAL A 83 -10.18 -0.77 1.71
C VAL A 83 -11.20 -1.73 2.34
N MET A 84 -10.81 -2.99 2.56
CA MET A 84 -11.70 -4.02 3.12
C MET A 84 -12.13 -3.72 4.57
N LEU A 85 -11.24 -3.10 5.35
CA LEU A 85 -11.48 -2.76 6.75
C LEU A 85 -12.09 -1.37 6.94
N MET A 86 -12.20 -0.57 5.88
CA MET A 86 -12.81 0.74 5.96
C MET A 86 -14.27 0.58 6.42
N PRO A 87 -14.70 1.24 7.50
CA PRO A 87 -16.07 1.15 7.97
C PRO A 87 -16.96 1.86 6.96
N TYR A 88 -17.46 1.10 5.98
CA TYR A 88 -18.49 1.61 5.08
C TYR A 88 -19.69 1.91 5.97
N LYS A 89 -20.15 3.16 6.00
CA LYS A 89 -21.45 3.49 6.61
C LYS A 89 -22.48 2.64 5.88
N ARG A 90 -22.82 1.47 6.43
CA ARG A 90 -23.96 0.68 5.96
C ARG A 90 -25.16 1.61 6.10
N LYS A 91 -25.65 2.09 4.97
CA LYS A 91 -26.90 2.85 4.87
C LYS A 91 -28.07 1.87 5.08
N LYS A 92 -28.09 1.13 6.20
CA LYS A 92 -29.20 0.30 6.67
C LYS A 92 -28.97 -0.15 8.12
N ASP A 93 -29.11 0.81 9.04
CA ASP A 93 -29.48 0.58 10.44
C ASP A 93 -30.38 1.75 10.89
N ARG A 94 -31.48 1.92 10.15
CA ARG A 94 -32.64 2.73 10.57
C ARG A 94 -33.88 1.98 10.11
N GLY A 95 -34.52 1.29 11.06
CA GLY A 95 -35.84 0.67 10.93
C GLY A 95 -35.81 -0.79 10.52
#